data_AF-A0A8C6BV91-F1
#
_entry.id   AF-A0A8C6BV91-F1
#
_cell.length_a   1.000
_cell.length_b   1.000
_cell.length_c   1.000
_cell.angle_alpha   90.00
_cell.angle_beta   90.00
_cell.angle_gamma   90.00
#
_symmetry.space_group_name_H-M   'P 1'
#
loop_
_entity.id
_entity.type
_entity.pdbx_description
1 polymer ?
#
loop_
_entity_poly.entity_id
_entity_poly.type
_entity_poly.pdbx_seq_one_letter_code
_entity_poly.pdbx_strand_id
1 'polypeptide(L)' 'MRLCLSGLLFLFVISLPSGNGLFGNDGVEVRTCTALGGRCFFGCRVGWKWVAYCHNVLSCCLKLRRHPPPQVYETAH' A
#
# COMPACT_ATOMS: atom_id res chain seq x y z
N MET A 1 -29.83 3.89 20.69
CA MET A 1 -29.51 3.88 19.24
C MET A 1 -28.23 4.66 18.85
N ARG A 2 -27.54 5.34 19.77
CA ARG A 2 -26.26 6.04 19.46
C ARG A 2 -25.03 5.10 19.39
N LEU A 3 -25.04 4.02 20.17
CA LEU A 3 -23.91 3.07 20.27
C LEU A 3 -23.73 2.22 19.00
N CYS A 4 -24.82 1.88 18.28
CA CYS A 4 -24.74 1.12 17.04
C CYS A 4 -24.03 1.89 15.92
N LEU A 5 -24.17 3.22 15.88
CA LEU A 5 -23.54 4.03 14.85
C LEU A 5 -22.01 4.05 15.01
N SER A 6 -21.53 4.14 16.25
CA SER A 6 -20.10 4.06 16.58
C SER A 6 -19.53 2.69 16.21
N GLY A 7 -20.22 1.60 16.59
CA GLY A 7 -19.82 0.24 16.22
C GLY A 7 -19.77 0.01 14.71
N LEU A 8 -20.76 0.53 13.96
CA LEU A 8 -20.77 0.44 12.49
C LEU A 8 -19.58 1.17 11.84
N LEU A 9 -19.20 2.34 12.38
CA LEU A 9 -18.05 3.09 11.87
C LEU A 9 -16.74 2.32 12.08
N PHE A 10 -16.57 1.66 13.23
CA PHE A 10 -15.41 0.78 13.45
C PHE A 10 -15.39 -0.40 12.47
N LEU A 11 -16.54 -1.02 12.20
CA LEU A 11 -16.66 -2.08 11.19
C LEU A 11 -16.32 -1.59 9.78
N PHE A 12 -16.68 -0.35 9.44
CA PHE A 12 -16.31 0.26 8.17
C PHE A 12 -14.80 0.47 8.05
N VAL A 13 -14.15 0.96 9.11
CA VAL A 13 -12.70 1.20 9.11
C VAL A 13 -11.87 -0.09 8.95
N ILE A 14 -12.32 -1.20 9.52
CA ILE A 14 -11.65 -2.52 9.35
C ILE A 14 -11.99 -3.21 8.02
N SER A 15 -13.08 -2.79 7.35
CA SER A 15 -13.49 -3.33 6.04
C SER A 15 -13.07 -2.45 4.87
N LEU A 16 -12.50 -1.26 5.12
CA LEU A 16 -11.56 -0.71 4.16
C LEU A 16 -10.54 -1.83 3.91
N PRO A 17 -10.32 -2.22 2.64
CA PRO A 17 -9.35 -3.25 2.34
C PRO A 17 -8.09 -2.81 3.04
N SER A 18 -7.69 -3.57 4.07
CA SER A 18 -6.37 -3.44 4.64
C SER A 18 -5.50 -3.61 3.42
N GLY A 19 -4.99 -2.49 2.91
CA GLY A 19 -4.23 -2.49 1.69
C GLY A 19 -2.92 -3.14 2.08
N ASN A 20 -2.92 -4.47 2.07
CA ASN A 20 -2.06 -5.38 2.82
C ASN A 20 -0.71 -4.72 3.07
N GLY A 21 -0.69 -3.98 4.18
CA GLY A 21 0.42 -3.15 4.58
C GLY A 21 1.47 -4.12 5.04
N LEU A 22 2.68 -3.96 4.54
CA LEU A 22 3.85 -4.76 4.89
C LEU A 22 3.99 -6.16 4.25
N PHE A 23 2.99 -7.06 4.24
CA PHE A 23 3.23 -8.46 3.83
C PHE A 23 2.29 -9.02 2.73
N GLY A 24 2.87 -9.70 1.73
CA GLY A 24 2.18 -10.70 0.89
C GLY A 24 1.35 -10.26 -0.32
N ASN A 25 0.97 -8.98 -0.48
CA ASN A 25 0.27 -8.55 -1.70
C ASN A 25 1.26 -8.07 -2.78
N ASP A 26 1.11 -8.53 -4.02
CA ASP A 26 1.91 -8.07 -5.16
C ASP A 26 1.61 -6.61 -5.57
N GLY A 27 0.55 -6.00 -5.02
CA GLY A 27 0.11 -4.64 -5.34
C GLY A 27 -0.88 -4.64 -6.49
N VAL A 28 -1.52 -3.49 -6.73
CA VAL A 28 -2.50 -3.35 -7.82
C VAL A 28 -1.80 -2.84 -9.07
N GLU A 29 -2.08 -3.49 -10.20
CA GLU A 29 -1.60 -3.04 -11.51
C GLU A 29 -2.54 -1.96 -12.06
N VAL A 30 -2.01 -0.76 -12.25
CA VAL A 30 -2.72 0.37 -12.86
C VAL A 30 -1.88 0.82 -14.03
N ARG A 31 -2.48 0.87 -15.22
CA ARG A 31 -1.78 1.06 -16.50
C ARG A 31 -0.75 2.20 -16.48
N THR A 32 -1.08 3.33 -15.86
CA THR A 32 -0.18 4.48 -15.74
C THR A 32 1.02 4.22 -14.83
N CYS A 33 0.81 3.60 -13.67
CA CYS A 33 1.88 3.23 -12.74
C CYS A 33 2.73 2.06 -13.26
N THR A 34 2.10 1.05 -13.87
CA THR A 34 2.77 -0.10 -14.48
C THR A 34 3.64 0.32 -15.65
N ALA A 35 3.25 1.32 -16.44
CA ALA A 35 4.09 1.88 -17.51
C ALA A 35 5.40 2.49 -17.00
N LEU A 36 5.46 2.91 -15.72
CA LEU A 36 6.67 3.38 -15.07
C LEU A 36 7.49 2.24 -14.43
N GLY A 37 7.03 1.00 -14.52
CA GLY A 37 7.59 -0.15 -13.82
C GLY A 37 7.23 -0.18 -12.32
N GLY A 38 6.20 0.57 -11.92
CA GLY A 38 5.70 0.64 -10.56
C GLY A 38 4.46 -0.21 -10.33
N ARG A 39 4.05 -0.31 -9.07
CA ARG A 39 2.77 -0.90 -8.66
C ARG A 39 2.10 -0.02 -7.61
N CYS A 40 0.78 -0.15 -7.50
CA CYS A 40 -0.02 0.67 -6.60
C CYS A 40 -0.24 -0.03 -5.26
N PHE A 41 0.00 0.68 -4.16
CA PHE A 41 -0.16 0.19 -2.79
C PHE A 41 -0.88 1.23 -1.92
N PHE A 42 -1.43 0.80 -0.78
CA PHE A 42 -1.96 1.71 0.24
C PHE A 42 -0.81 2.28 1.08
N GLY A 43 -0.04 3.19 0.46
CA GLY A 43 1.26 3.64 0.96
C GLY A 43 2.42 2.77 0.45
N CYS A 44 3.59 3.38 0.24
CA CYS A 44 4.75 2.65 -0.27
C CYS A 44 5.46 1.85 0.81
N ARG A 45 5.82 0.61 0.47
CA ARG A 45 6.60 -0.26 1.33
C ARG A 45 8.05 0.21 1.44
N VAL A 46 8.70 -0.21 2.50
CA VAL A 46 10.15 -0.07 2.64
C VAL A 46 10.86 -0.70 1.43
N GLY A 47 11.85 -0.02 0.88
CA GLY A 47 12.50 -0.43 -0.38
C GLY A 47 11.74 -0.03 -1.65
N TRP A 48 10.64 0.73 -1.52
CA TRP A 48 9.91 1.31 -2.65
C TRP A 48 9.82 2.83 -2.50
N LYS A 49 9.92 3.53 -3.64
CA LYS A 49 9.85 4.98 -3.72
C LYS A 49 8.47 5.43 -4.20
N TRP A 50 7.85 6.35 -3.48
CA TRP A 50 6.61 7.01 -3.90
C TRP A 50 6.84 7.93 -5.10
N VAL A 51 5.90 7.95 -6.06
CA VAL A 51 6.00 8.78 -7.27
C VAL A 51 4.75 9.59 -7.55
N ALA A 52 3.57 8.98 -7.43
CA ALA A 52 2.31 9.61 -7.75
C ALA A 52 1.16 8.87 -7.05
N TYR A 53 -0.03 9.45 -7.08
CA TYR A 53 -1.25 8.73 -6.77
C TYR A 53 -1.70 7.90 -7.98
N CYS A 54 -2.26 6.72 -7.75
CA CYS A 54 -2.87 5.90 -8.79
C CYS A 54 -4.33 6.31 -9.03
N HIS A 55 -5.26 5.75 -8.25
CA HIS A 55 -6.66 6.17 -8.17
C HIS A 55 -7.07 6.22 -6.69
N ASN A 56 -7.71 7.30 -6.27
CA ASN A 56 -8.04 7.59 -4.87
C ASN A 56 -6.80 7.59 -3.95
N VAL A 57 -6.87 6.88 -2.82
CA VAL A 57 -5.87 6.85 -1.75
C VAL A 57 -4.67 5.92 -2.01
N LEU A 58 -4.63 5.24 -3.16
CA LEU A 58 -3.50 4.38 -3.54
C LEU A 58 -2.32 5.18 -4.09
N SER A 59 -1.12 4.77 -3.70
CA SER A 59 0.16 5.34 -4.09
C SER A 59 0.87 4.46 -5.10
N CYS A 60 1.32 5.05 -6.22
CA CYS A 60 2.23 4.43 -7.16
C CYS A 60 3.64 4.41 -6.57
N CYS A 61 4.19 3.20 -6.45
CA CYS A 61 5.48 2.96 -5.85
C CYS A 61 6.41 2.24 -6.84
N LEU A 62 7.65 2.69 -6.93
CA LEU A 62 8.72 2.06 -7.71
C LEU A 62 9.67 1.29 -6.82
N LYS A 63 10.03 0.06 -7.17
CA LYS A 63 11.01 -0.72 -6.40
C LYS A 63 12.40 -0.09 -6.52
N LEU A 64 13.02 0.22 -5.39
CA LEU A 64 14.41 0.70 -5.36
C LEU A 64 15.36 -0.43 -5.79
N ARG A 65 16.12 -0.19 -6.86
CA ARG A 65 17.11 -1.14 -7.39
C ARG A 65 18.53 -0.89 -6.88
N ARG A 66 18.82 0.32 -6.42
CA ARG A 66 20.14 0.72 -5.91
C ARG A 66 20.02 1.14 -4.45
N HIS A 67 20.90 0.64 -3.61
CA HIS A 67 21.00 0.95 -2.18
C HIS A 67 19.63 0.89 -1.46
N PRO A 68 18.92 -0.25 -1.51
CA PRO A 68 17.70 -0.39 -0.71
C PRO A 68 18.05 -0.23 0.77
N PRO A 69 17.15 0.35 1.58
CA PRO A 69 17.37 0.47 3.01
C PRO A 69 17.52 -0.92 3.66
N PRO A 70 18.31 -1.03 4.75
CA PRO A 70 18.61 -2.30 5.37
C PRO A 70 17.38 -3.09 5.83
N GLN A 71 16.34 -2.37 6.24
CA GLN A 71 15.05 -2.90 6.68
C GLN A 71 14.36 -3.83 5.66
N VAL A 72 14.75 -3.80 4.39
CA VAL A 72 14.25 -4.72 3.35
C VAL A 72 14.70 -6.16 3.59
N TYR A 73 15.91 -6.38 4.12
CA TYR A 73 16.41 -7.73 4.40
C TYR A 73 15.96 -8.26 5.77
N GLU A 74 15.66 -7.36 6.71
CA GLU A 74 15.31 -7.68 8.09
C GLU A 74 13.88 -8.23 8.23
N THR A 75 13.02 -7.90 7.26
CA THR A 75 11.62 -8.37 7.18
C THR A 75 11.45 -9.65 6.37
N ALA A 76 12.54 -10.24 5.83
CA ALA A 76 12.51 -11.45 5.01
C ALA A 76 12.75 -12.76 5.78
N HIS A 77 12.77 -12.71 7.13
CA HIS A 77 13.12 -13.82 8.00
C HIS A 77 11.92 -14.39 8.76
#